data_AF-A0A936PKW6-F1
#
_entry.id   AF-A0A936PKW6-F1
#
_cell.length_a   1.000
_cell.length_b   1.000
_cell.length_c   1.000
_cell.angle_alpha   90.00
_cell.angle_beta   90.00
_cell.angle_gamma   90.00
#
_symmetry.space_group_name_H-M   'P 1'
#
loop_
_entity.id
_entity.type
_entity.pdbx_description
1 polymer ?
#
loop_
_entity_poly.entity_id
_entity_poly.type
_entity_poly.pdbx_seq_one_letter_code
_entity_poly.pdbx_strand_id
1 'polypeptide(L)'
;MTPDIKFTPNFSLHELLLTNHRKFDEEQYNPPAEIIENLRALCVHVLQPLRDALGTPVNINSGYRCPSLNVAIKGSKNSQHMSGQAADIVDHTHGNEFLYRKIVELNLPFDQIIDEFGFRWVHVSYDPSRNRKQQLQAVKDAAGKTIYIQPRW
;
A
#
# COMPACT_ATOMS: atom_id res chain seq x y z
N MET A 1 7.96 10.28 -20.03
CA MET A 1 8.42 9.15 -19.19
C MET A 1 8.78 9.73 -17.84
N THR A 2 8.16 9.25 -16.76
CA THR A 2 8.53 9.66 -15.39
C THR A 2 9.96 9.18 -15.14
N PRO A 3 10.86 10.02 -14.58
CA PRO A 3 12.22 9.59 -14.26
C PRO A 3 12.20 8.41 -13.28
N ASP A 4 13.14 7.47 -13.44
CA ASP A 4 13.28 6.31 -12.53
C ASP A 4 13.88 6.78 -11.20
N ILE A 5 13.03 7.43 -10.39
CA ILE A 5 13.41 7.93 -9.07
C ILE A 5 13.46 6.73 -8.13
N LYS A 6 14.67 6.36 -7.70
CA LYS A 6 14.85 5.45 -6.56
C LYS A 6 14.52 6.18 -5.27
N PHE A 7 13.57 5.64 -4.50
CA PHE A 7 13.20 6.17 -3.19
C PHE A 7 14.08 5.59 -2.09
N THR A 8 14.37 4.30 -2.19
CA THR A 8 15.22 3.52 -1.29
C THR A 8 16.00 2.50 -2.13
N PRO A 9 16.96 1.75 -1.56
CA PRO A 9 17.71 0.74 -2.33
C PRO A 9 16.81 -0.24 -3.10
N ASN A 10 15.64 -0.55 -2.55
CA ASN A 10 14.78 -1.61 -3.06
C ASN A 10 13.47 -1.16 -3.69
N PHE A 11 13.07 0.11 -3.55
CA PHE A 11 11.80 0.63 -4.06
C PHE A 11 12.01 1.90 -4.89
N SER A 12 11.30 2.00 -6.03
CA SER A 12 11.32 3.18 -6.90
C SER A 12 9.92 3.78 -7.09
N LEU A 13 9.88 5.03 -7.56
CA LEU A 13 8.62 5.67 -7.94
C LEU A 13 7.89 4.84 -8.99
N HIS A 14 8.59 4.35 -10.02
CA HIS A 14 7.96 3.61 -11.11
C HIS A 14 7.16 2.40 -10.59
N GLU A 15 7.77 1.61 -9.71
CA GLU A 15 7.13 0.44 -9.07
C GLU A 15 5.82 0.82 -8.35
N LEU A 16 5.81 1.96 -7.65
CA LEU A 16 4.65 2.44 -6.89
C LEU A 16 3.57 3.09 -7.78
N LEU A 17 3.88 3.40 -9.04
CA LEU A 17 2.92 3.92 -10.03
C LEU A 17 2.35 2.84 -10.96
N LEU A 18 2.93 1.63 -10.96
CA LEU A 18 2.55 0.56 -11.87
C LEU A 18 1.05 0.23 -11.79
N THR A 19 0.45 0.07 -12.95
CA THR A 19 -0.94 -0.37 -13.11
C THR A 19 -1.13 -1.12 -14.43
N ASN A 20 -2.05 -2.09 -14.45
CA ASN A 20 -2.49 -2.76 -15.66
C ASN A 20 -3.59 -1.98 -16.40
N HIS A 21 -4.12 -0.92 -15.80
CA HIS A 21 -5.18 -0.10 -16.38
C HIS A 21 -4.62 1.00 -17.30
N ARG A 22 -4.09 0.58 -18.46
CA ARG A 22 -3.38 1.45 -19.40
C ARG A 22 -4.13 2.70 -19.86
N LYS A 23 -5.47 2.67 -19.79
CA LYS A 23 -6.34 3.83 -20.07
C LYS A 23 -6.14 5.04 -19.15
N PHE A 24 -5.41 4.88 -18.04
CA PHE A 24 -5.15 5.95 -17.08
C PHE A 24 -3.68 6.37 -17.02
N ASP A 25 -2.83 5.88 -17.94
CA ASP A 25 -1.38 6.09 -17.86
C ASP A 25 -1.00 7.58 -17.75
N GLU A 26 -1.70 8.46 -18.48
CA GLU A 26 -1.41 9.92 -18.45
C GLU A 26 -1.56 10.53 -17.05
N GLU A 27 -2.60 10.15 -16.32
CA GLU A 27 -2.87 10.67 -14.97
C GLU A 27 -2.12 9.88 -13.90
N GLN A 28 -2.00 8.56 -14.07
CA GLN A 28 -1.37 7.66 -13.13
C GLN A 28 0.14 7.88 -13.02
N TYR A 29 0.82 8.09 -14.14
CA TYR A 29 2.28 8.25 -14.18
C TYR A 29 2.75 9.70 -14.05
N ASN A 30 1.85 10.64 -13.75
CA ASN A 30 2.15 12.05 -13.52
C ASN A 30 1.59 12.56 -12.17
N PRO A 31 1.96 11.93 -11.03
CA PRO A 31 1.51 12.39 -9.71
C PRO A 31 2.10 13.77 -9.36
N PRO A 32 1.37 14.61 -8.63
CA PRO A 32 1.92 15.81 -8.01
C PRO A 32 3.10 15.51 -7.08
N ALA A 33 3.99 16.49 -6.89
CA ALA A 33 5.20 16.35 -6.06
C ALA A 33 4.91 15.90 -4.61
N GLU A 34 3.81 16.38 -4.02
CA GLU A 34 3.39 15.97 -2.68
C GLU A 34 3.10 14.46 -2.58
N ILE A 35 2.47 13.89 -3.61
CA ILE A 35 2.20 12.45 -3.68
C ILE A 35 3.50 11.67 -3.81
N ILE A 36 4.45 12.17 -4.60
CA ILE A 36 5.78 11.56 -4.75
C ILE A 36 6.50 11.50 -3.39
N GLU A 37 6.44 12.59 -2.61
CA GLU A 37 7.07 12.63 -1.28
C GLU A 37 6.34 11.74 -0.26
N ASN A 38 5.02 11.63 -0.32
CA ASN A 38 4.28 10.66 0.51
C ASN A 38 4.67 9.21 0.18
N LEU A 39 4.82 8.86 -1.10
CA LEU A 39 5.28 7.54 -1.52
C LEU A 39 6.71 7.28 -1.04
N ARG A 40 7.60 8.28 -1.15
CA ARG A 40 8.96 8.20 -0.61
C ARG A 40 8.94 7.94 0.89
N ALA A 41 8.12 8.66 1.64
CA ALA A 41 8.00 8.50 3.09
C ALA A 41 7.49 7.10 3.47
N LEU A 42 6.48 6.58 2.77
CA LEU A 42 6.00 5.20 2.94
C LEU A 42 7.13 4.19 2.70
N CYS A 43 7.92 4.37 1.64
CA CYS A 43 9.06 3.51 1.34
C CYS A 43 10.13 3.57 2.44
N VAL A 44 10.52 4.77 2.88
CA VAL A 44 11.58 4.98 3.87
C VAL A 44 11.19 4.45 5.24
N HIS A 45 9.95 4.67 5.68
CA HIS A 45 9.55 4.40 7.06
C HIS A 45 8.88 3.04 7.26
N VAL A 46 8.34 2.43 6.20
CA VAL A 46 7.61 1.15 6.32
C VAL A 46 8.18 0.09 5.39
N LEU A 47 8.20 0.31 4.08
CA LEU A 47 8.49 -0.77 3.13
C LEU A 47 9.95 -1.23 3.14
N GLN A 48 10.91 -0.30 3.22
CA GLN A 48 12.33 -0.63 3.26
C GLN A 48 12.72 -1.33 4.57
N PRO A 49 12.36 -0.83 5.77
CA PRO A 49 12.60 -1.56 7.01
C PRO A 49 11.96 -2.95 7.04
N LEU A 50 10.75 -3.10 6.48
CA LEU A 50 10.10 -4.39 6.34
C LEU A 50 10.92 -5.34 5.46
N ARG A 51 11.33 -4.88 4.27
CA ARG A 51 12.12 -5.69 3.33
C ARG A 51 13.48 -6.09 3.91
N ASP A 52 14.13 -5.18 4.64
CA ASP A 52 15.40 -5.48 5.31
C ASP A 52 15.25 -6.54 6.39
N ALA A 53 14.17 -6.47 7.18
CA ALA A 53 13.89 -7.45 8.23
C ALA A 53 13.44 -8.82 7.68
N LEU A 54 12.73 -8.85 6.55
CA LEU A 54 12.31 -10.09 5.90
C LEU A 54 13.46 -10.78 5.13
N GLY A 55 14.48 -10.02 4.71
CA GLY A 55 15.58 -10.52 3.87
C GLY A 55 15.15 -11.03 2.49
N THR A 56 13.90 -10.78 2.10
CA THR A 56 13.25 -11.29 0.88
C THR A 56 12.42 -10.19 0.22
N PRO A 57 12.10 -10.29 -1.09
CA PRO A 57 11.34 -9.25 -1.77
C PRO A 57 9.93 -9.06 -1.20
N VAL A 58 9.59 -7.79 -0.93
CA VAL A 58 8.21 -7.34 -0.71
C VAL A 58 7.72 -6.77 -2.03
N ASN A 59 6.68 -7.36 -2.62
CA ASN A 59 6.20 -6.97 -3.95
C ASN A 59 5.04 -5.99 -3.83
N ILE A 60 5.08 -4.94 -4.63
CA ILE A 60 4.03 -3.92 -4.69
C ILE A 60 2.99 -4.34 -5.75
N ASN A 61 1.78 -4.64 -5.31
CA ASN A 61 0.65 -4.86 -6.24
C ASN A 61 0.05 -3.54 -6.70
N SER A 62 -0.02 -2.55 -5.82
CA SER A 62 -0.58 -1.23 -6.13
C SER A 62 -0.10 -0.19 -5.11
N GLY A 63 0.59 0.85 -5.57
CA GLY A 63 0.95 2.02 -4.77
C GLY A 63 -0.05 3.16 -4.95
N TYR A 64 0.39 4.26 -5.57
CA TYR A 64 -0.50 5.38 -5.88
C TYR A 64 -1.64 4.97 -6.81
N ARG A 65 -2.80 5.59 -6.64
CA ARG A 65 -3.92 5.49 -7.57
C ARG A 65 -4.41 6.89 -7.90
N CYS A 66 -4.29 7.28 -9.16
CA CYS A 66 -4.91 8.53 -9.59
C CYS A 66 -6.44 8.49 -9.38
N PRO A 67 -7.10 9.66 -9.21
CA PRO A 67 -8.54 9.75 -9.06
C PRO A 67 -9.34 8.89 -10.06
N SER A 68 -9.02 8.95 -11.35
CA SER A 68 -9.74 8.16 -12.36
C SER A 68 -9.55 6.66 -12.19
N LEU A 69 -8.33 6.20 -11.86
CA LEU A 69 -8.06 4.80 -11.58
C LEU A 69 -8.81 4.34 -10.33
N ASN A 70 -8.74 5.10 -9.24
CA ASN A 70 -9.39 4.76 -7.98
C ASN A 70 -10.91 4.59 -8.15
N VAL A 71 -11.55 5.51 -8.88
CA VAL A 71 -12.99 5.40 -9.21
C VAL A 71 -13.27 4.14 -10.05
N ALA A 72 -12.46 3.87 -11.08
CA ALA A 72 -12.68 2.75 -11.98
C ALA A 72 -12.58 1.39 -11.30
N ILE A 73 -11.73 1.26 -10.28
CA ILE A 73 -11.61 0.04 -9.47
C ILE A 73 -12.52 0.03 -8.25
N LYS A 74 -13.44 1.01 -8.14
CA LYS A 74 -14.39 1.16 -7.03
C LYS A 74 -13.71 1.34 -5.66
N GLY A 75 -12.57 2.02 -5.66
CA GLY A 75 -11.88 2.41 -4.43
C GLY A 75 -12.66 3.44 -3.61
N SER A 76 -12.33 3.53 -2.32
CA SER A 76 -12.91 4.54 -1.43
C SER A 76 -12.57 5.96 -1.89
N LYS A 77 -13.51 6.91 -1.71
CA LYS A 77 -13.27 8.34 -1.99
C LYS A 77 -12.16 8.94 -1.13
N ASN A 78 -11.94 8.38 0.05
CA ASN A 78 -10.92 8.83 1.01
C ASN A 78 -9.75 7.84 1.08
N SER A 79 -9.45 7.16 -0.04
CA SER A 79 -8.38 6.15 -0.11
C SER A 79 -7.01 6.79 0.05
N GLN A 80 -6.18 6.27 0.96
CA GLN A 80 -4.79 6.71 1.13
C GLN A 80 -3.89 6.36 -0.07
N HIS A 81 -4.33 5.48 -0.98
CA HIS A 81 -3.65 5.30 -2.27
C HIS A 81 -3.68 6.58 -3.11
N MET A 82 -4.75 7.38 -3.03
CA MET A 82 -4.88 8.62 -3.81
C MET A 82 -3.98 9.73 -3.29
N SER A 83 -3.58 9.69 -2.01
CA SER A 83 -2.62 10.63 -1.42
C SER A 83 -1.17 10.15 -1.49
N GLY A 84 -0.90 8.96 -2.08
CA GLY A 84 0.44 8.36 -2.11
C GLY A 84 0.90 7.82 -0.76
N GLN A 85 -0.02 7.62 0.18
CA GLN A 85 0.27 7.23 1.55
C GLN A 85 0.10 5.72 1.78
N ALA A 86 -0.35 4.95 0.79
CA ALA A 86 -0.61 3.53 0.94
C ALA A 86 -0.07 2.68 -0.21
N ALA A 87 0.19 1.41 0.12
CA ALA A 87 0.51 0.37 -0.83
C ALA A 87 -0.20 -0.94 -0.46
N ASP A 88 -0.64 -1.66 -1.48
CA ASP A 88 -1.05 -3.05 -1.38
C ASP A 88 0.18 -3.91 -1.72
N ILE A 89 0.58 -4.76 -0.78
CA ILE A 89 1.82 -5.54 -0.83
C ILE A 89 1.57 -7.02 -0.66
N VAL A 90 2.47 -7.82 -1.24
CA VAL A 90 2.46 -9.28 -1.15
C VAL A 90 3.85 -9.86 -0.90
N ASP A 91 3.88 -10.90 -0.06
CA ASP A 91 5.06 -11.75 0.18
C ASP A 91 4.81 -13.12 -0.46
N HIS A 92 5.53 -13.40 -1.54
CA HIS A 92 5.48 -14.67 -2.25
C HIS A 92 6.39 -15.75 -1.65
N THR A 93 7.23 -15.39 -0.68
CA THR A 93 8.19 -16.30 -0.04
C THR A 93 7.59 -16.92 1.22
N HIS A 94 7.08 -16.11 2.15
CA HIS A 94 6.55 -16.59 3.43
C HIS A 94 5.02 -16.54 3.52
N GLY A 95 4.38 -15.75 2.65
CA GLY A 95 2.94 -15.52 2.66
C GLY A 95 2.52 -14.23 3.39
N ASN A 96 1.34 -13.76 3.02
CA ASN A 96 0.84 -12.44 3.41
C ASN A 96 0.49 -12.31 4.91
N GLU A 97 0.06 -13.40 5.57
CA GLU A 97 -0.17 -13.38 7.02
C GLU A 97 1.16 -13.17 7.78
N PHE A 98 2.23 -13.84 7.34
CA PHE A 98 3.56 -13.65 7.92
C PHE A 98 4.04 -12.21 7.75
N LEU A 99 3.92 -11.67 6.53
CA LEU A 99 4.24 -10.27 6.24
C LEU A 99 3.44 -9.30 7.12
N TYR A 100 2.13 -9.51 7.28
CA TYR A 100 1.28 -8.69 8.14
C TYR A 100 1.78 -8.71 9.59
N ARG A 101 2.00 -9.91 10.14
CA ARG A 101 2.48 -10.08 11.52
C ARG A 101 3.85 -9.44 11.69
N LYS A 102 4.72 -9.50 10.69
CA LYS A 102 6.07 -8.93 10.76
C LYS A 102 6.04 -7.40 10.84
N ILE A 103 5.13 -6.74 10.12
CA ILE A 103 4.93 -5.28 10.24
C ILE A 103 4.55 -4.89 11.68
N VAL A 104 3.67 -5.67 12.30
CA VAL A 104 3.20 -5.45 13.68
C VAL A 104 4.32 -5.75 14.68
N GLU A 105 5.03 -6.88 14.54
CA GLU A 105 6.13 -7.31 15.40
C GLU A 105 7.27 -6.29 15.43
N LEU A 106 7.65 -5.77 14.26
CA LEU A 106 8.68 -4.73 14.11
C LEU A 106 8.22 -3.36 14.62
N ASN A 107 6.95 -3.22 15.00
CA ASN A 107 6.34 -1.96 15.41
C ASN A 107 6.56 -0.83 14.38
N LEU A 108 6.52 -1.16 13.08
CA LEU A 108 6.71 -0.18 12.01
C LEU A 108 5.65 0.92 12.10
N PRO A 109 5.97 2.19 11.79
CA PRO A 109 5.11 3.35 12.05
C PRO A 109 3.93 3.46 11.07
N PHE A 110 3.18 2.40 10.82
CA PHE A 110 2.02 2.44 9.92
C PHE A 110 0.83 3.19 10.52
N ASP A 111 0.05 3.84 9.66
CA ASP A 111 -1.23 4.44 10.02
C ASP A 111 -2.33 3.38 10.06
N GLN A 112 -2.53 2.66 8.96
CA GLN A 112 -3.42 1.50 8.88
C GLN A 112 -2.70 0.30 8.26
N ILE A 113 -3.03 -0.89 8.72
CA ILE A 113 -2.70 -2.15 8.07
C ILE A 113 -3.98 -2.98 7.97
N ILE A 114 -4.23 -3.55 6.80
CA ILE A 114 -5.47 -4.29 6.52
C ILE A 114 -5.12 -5.65 5.93
N ASP A 115 -5.62 -6.70 6.58
CA ASP A 115 -5.80 -8.01 5.97
C ASP A 115 -6.93 -7.89 4.94
N GLU A 116 -6.58 -7.90 3.66
CA GLU A 116 -7.56 -7.79 2.57
C GLU A 116 -8.06 -9.19 2.18
N PHE A 117 -9.30 -9.49 2.57
CA PHE A 117 -10.06 -10.68 2.21
C PHE A 117 -9.39 -12.02 2.57
N GLY A 118 -8.81 -12.14 3.77
CA GLY A 118 -8.16 -13.38 4.23
C GLY A 118 -6.75 -13.52 3.64
N PHE A 119 -5.96 -12.46 3.76
CA PHE A 119 -4.58 -12.33 3.33
C PHE A 119 -4.37 -12.58 1.84
N ARG A 120 -5.33 -12.18 0.99
CA ARG A 120 -5.10 -12.16 -0.47
C ARG A 120 -3.99 -11.16 -0.83
N TRP A 121 -3.94 -10.05 -0.12
CA TRP A 121 -2.81 -9.13 -0.01
C TRP A 121 -2.89 -8.40 1.33
N VAL A 122 -1.88 -7.60 1.63
CA VAL A 122 -1.88 -6.72 2.80
C VAL A 122 -1.89 -5.29 2.30
N HIS A 123 -2.87 -4.50 2.75
CA HIS A 123 -2.81 -3.05 2.62
C HIS A 123 -1.97 -2.49 3.77
N VAL A 124 -1.06 -1.57 3.49
CA VAL A 124 -0.37 -0.80 4.52
C VAL A 124 -0.29 0.66 4.13
N SER A 125 -0.51 1.55 5.10
CA SER A 125 -0.41 2.98 4.92
C SER A 125 0.50 3.66 5.94
N TYR A 126 1.02 4.82 5.57
CA TYR A 126 1.85 5.69 6.36
C TYR A 126 1.42 7.13 6.12
N ASP A 127 1.09 7.84 7.19
CA ASP A 127 0.75 9.26 7.13
C ASP A 127 1.83 10.05 7.90
N PRO A 128 2.60 10.93 7.22
CA PRO A 128 3.66 11.73 7.86
C PRO A 128 3.19 12.58 9.04
N SER A 129 1.89 12.91 9.11
CA SER A 129 1.31 13.72 10.16
C SER A 129 0.79 12.90 11.35
N ARG A 130 0.37 11.65 11.13
CA ARG A 130 -0.26 10.83 12.17
C ARG A 130 -0.34 9.35 11.79
N ASN A 131 0.25 8.48 12.60
CA ASN A 131 0.17 7.02 12.40
C ASN A 131 -0.65 6.35 13.50
N ARG A 132 -1.90 5.99 13.22
CA ARG A 132 -2.88 5.45 14.19
C ARG A 132 -2.59 4.02 14.66
N LYS A 133 -1.69 3.28 14.00
CA LYS A 133 -1.45 1.85 14.27
C LYS A 133 -2.71 0.99 14.16
N GLN A 134 -3.63 1.37 13.26
CA GLN A 134 -4.92 0.71 13.14
C GLN A 134 -4.79 -0.61 12.39
N GLN A 135 -5.23 -1.69 13.01
CA GLN A 135 -5.29 -3.02 12.43
C GLN A 135 -6.73 -3.35 12.03
N LEU A 136 -6.95 -3.80 10.80
CA LEU A 136 -8.27 -4.09 10.25
C LEU A 136 -8.26 -5.37 9.40
N GLN A 137 -9.46 -5.93 9.18
CA GLN A 137 -9.69 -6.95 8.16
C GLN A 137 -10.80 -6.46 7.21
N ALA A 138 -10.58 -6.59 5.91
CA ALA A 138 -11.59 -6.37 4.90
C ALA A 138 -12.32 -7.68 4.61
N VAL A 139 -13.64 -7.68 4.80
CA VAL A 139 -14.51 -8.84 4.52
C VAL A 139 -15.68 -8.43 3.65
N LYS A 140 -16.31 -9.40 2.98
CA LYS A 140 -17.57 -9.18 2.27
C LYS A 140 -18.73 -9.45 3.22
N ASP A 141 -19.64 -8.48 3.35
CA ASP A 141 -20.91 -8.71 4.04
C ASP A 141 -21.84 -9.61 3.20
N ALA A 142 -23.02 -9.94 3.75
CA ALA A 142 -24.01 -10.77 3.07
C ALA A 142 -24.50 -10.19 1.73
N ALA A 143 -24.35 -8.87 1.51
CA ALA A 143 -24.70 -8.18 0.27
C ALA A 143 -23.50 -8.03 -0.69
N GLY A 144 -22.33 -8.61 -0.36
CA GLY A 144 -21.12 -8.52 -1.17
C GLY A 144 -20.40 -7.17 -1.08
N LYS A 145 -20.80 -6.29 -0.16
CA LYS A 145 -20.11 -5.03 0.10
C LYS A 145 -18.89 -5.27 0.98
N THR A 146 -17.79 -4.57 0.69
CA THR A 146 -16.61 -4.60 1.56
C THR A 146 -16.92 -3.84 2.85
N ILE A 147 -16.71 -4.48 3.99
CA ILE A 147 -16.72 -3.87 5.32
C ILE A 147 -15.38 -4.12 6.01
N TYR A 148 -15.00 -3.22 6.91
CA TYR A 148 -13.78 -3.31 7.69
C TYR A 148 -14.11 -3.61 9.14
N ILE A 149 -13.49 -4.66 9.69
CA ILE A 149 -13.70 -5.10 11.08
C ILE A 149 -12.37 -5.08 11.83
N GLN A 150 -12.44 -5.02 13.17
CA GLN A 150 -11.26 -5.28 13.98
C GLN A 150 -10.91 -6.76 13.92
N PRO A 151 -9.61 -7.10 13.86
CA PRO A 151 -9.19 -8.48 13.94
C PRO A 151 -9.59 -9.16 15.25
N ARG A 152 -9.82 -10.48 15.17
CA ARG A 152 -10.20 -11.33 16.30
C ARG A 152 -9.15 -12.42 16.55
N TRP A 153 -7.94 -12.02 16.89
CA TRP A 153 -6.84 -12.92 17.24
C TRP A 153 -6.17 -12.49 18.54
#